data_AF-R7EX99-F1
#
_entry.id   AF-R7EX99-F1
#
_cell.length_a   1.000
_cell.length_b   1.000
_cell.length_c   1.000
_cell.angle_alpha   90.00
_cell.angle_beta   90.00
_cell.angle_gamma   90.00
#
_symmetry.space_group_name_H-M   'P 1'
#
loop_
_entity.id
_entity.type
_entity.pdbx_description
1 polymer ?
#
loop_
_entity_poly.entity_id
_entity_poly.type
_entity_poly.pdbx_seq_one_letter_code
_entity_poly.pdbx_strand_id
1 'polypeptide(L)'
;MTHSSNRIISKPGIILLCLGFLFTLTSCFTGVEGTQRVEMNKNDVLATLPAAEDRLVDSLKGLPLQGWKPGMRFVVLDDRAALMFDPQTLPPDPLSMHLANDTLQYISSEKRVNAALDTLTVLIFRDKEREFRLPLKNSSITSMNLPMMVDADVIDRFNNMLAGKTLWVKNPLWLNSDSLTVKGLKYSPVKISNVRAGVNVYPARICFSTDSLSGWLPVSLPESGPAARNFSQQFSLIDPRGNYPGISNETWHLIQRQQLAEGMTKTEARLALGNPKDVSQGHNSALLYELWQYPDGSYLMFEDGLLLRFKQAR
;
A
#
# COMPACT_ATOMS: atom_id res chain seq x y z
N MET A 1 -0.03 49.70 75.41
CA MET A 1 -1.32 48.97 75.47
C MET A 1 -1.07 47.57 74.91
N THR A 2 -0.55 46.66 75.74
CA THR A 2 -1.23 45.47 76.35
C THR A 2 -1.36 44.29 75.37
N HIS A 3 -0.37 43.36 75.32
CA HIS A 3 -0.28 42.01 75.97
C HIS A 3 -1.42 41.02 75.59
N SER A 4 -1.15 39.94 74.81
CA SER A 4 -0.91 38.50 75.20
C SER A 4 -2.14 37.79 75.84
N SER A 5 -2.51 36.50 75.67
CA SER A 5 -1.81 35.24 75.35
C SER A 5 -2.81 34.04 75.32
N ASN A 6 -2.37 32.89 74.74
CA ASN A 6 -2.66 31.46 75.04
C ASN A 6 -4.06 30.81 74.83
N ARG A 7 -4.18 29.76 73.98
CA ARG A 7 -4.13 28.28 74.22
C ARG A 7 -5.18 27.75 75.23
N ILE A 8 -5.93 26.67 74.95
CA ILE A 8 -5.61 25.25 75.26
C ILE A 8 -6.67 24.30 74.64
N ILE A 9 -6.25 23.06 74.37
CA ILE A 9 -6.90 21.89 73.76
C ILE A 9 -7.75 21.06 74.76
N SER A 10 -8.84 20.40 74.34
CA SER A 10 -9.29 19.11 74.92
C SER A 10 -10.14 18.26 73.95
N LYS A 11 -9.89 16.94 73.96
CA LYS A 11 -10.59 15.82 73.26
C LYS A 11 -11.64 15.16 74.23
N PRO A 12 -12.11 13.90 74.05
CA PRO A 12 -13.15 13.33 73.17
C PRO A 12 -14.20 12.46 73.95
N GLY A 13 -15.11 11.73 73.27
CA GLY A 13 -15.84 10.55 73.82
C GLY A 13 -17.36 10.51 73.55
N ILE A 14 -17.86 9.78 72.56
CA ILE A 14 -18.46 8.41 72.59
C ILE A 14 -19.78 8.28 73.38
N ILE A 15 -20.91 8.13 72.67
CA ILE A 15 -22.15 7.38 73.04
C ILE A 15 -22.80 6.94 71.69
N LEU A 16 -22.75 5.69 71.24
CA LEU A 16 -23.49 4.46 71.61
C LEU A 16 -24.80 4.24 70.80
N LEU A 17 -24.89 3.02 70.24
CA LEU A 17 -26.09 2.21 69.95
C LEU A 17 -26.91 2.46 68.67
N CYS A 18 -26.82 1.51 67.73
CA CYS A 18 -27.96 0.71 67.26
C CYS A 18 -27.47 -0.32 66.23
N LEU A 19 -27.42 -1.59 66.66
CA LEU A 19 -27.12 -2.77 65.85
C LEU A 19 -28.44 -3.34 65.34
N GLY A 20 -28.58 -3.59 64.03
CA GLY A 20 -29.74 -4.32 63.52
C GLY A 20 -29.93 -4.30 62.00
N PHE A 21 -29.38 -5.33 61.34
CA PHE A 21 -29.99 -6.02 60.19
C PHE A 21 -30.07 -5.27 58.84
N LEU A 22 -29.05 -5.41 57.98
CA LEU A 22 -29.15 -5.43 56.50
C LEU A 22 -27.74 -5.57 55.89
N PHE A 23 -27.27 -6.80 55.63
CA PHE A 23 -26.22 -7.04 54.64
C PHE A 23 -26.81 -7.89 53.51
N THR A 24 -27.52 -7.21 52.62
CA THR A 24 -27.79 -7.65 51.26
C THR A 24 -26.52 -7.48 50.42
N LEU A 25 -26.00 -8.60 49.95
CA LEU A 25 -25.44 -8.85 48.62
C LEU A 25 -25.00 -7.62 47.80
N THR A 26 -23.69 -7.46 47.60
CA THR A 26 -23.12 -7.01 46.32
C THR A 26 -21.74 -7.65 46.13
N SER A 27 -21.72 -8.92 45.71
CA SER A 27 -20.54 -9.45 45.03
C SER A 27 -20.52 -8.85 43.62
N CYS A 28 -19.55 -7.98 43.35
CA CYS A 28 -19.21 -7.62 41.98
C CYS A 28 -18.60 -8.84 41.29
N PHE A 29 -19.46 -9.66 40.69
CA PHE A 29 -19.07 -10.64 39.68
C PHE A 29 -18.69 -9.87 38.41
N THR A 30 -17.42 -9.53 38.24
CA THR A 30 -16.88 -9.31 36.90
C THR A 30 -16.59 -10.68 36.31
N GLY A 31 -17.59 -11.28 35.68
CA GLY A 31 -17.40 -12.43 34.81
C GLY A 31 -16.57 -12.00 33.61
N VAL A 32 -15.25 -12.13 33.71
CA VAL A 32 -14.41 -12.27 32.53
C VAL A 32 -14.56 -13.73 32.11
N GLU A 33 -15.66 -14.03 31.42
CA GLU A 33 -15.77 -15.27 30.66
C GLU A 33 -14.55 -15.32 29.73
N GLY A 34 -13.76 -16.39 29.88
CA GLY A 34 -12.48 -16.53 29.23
C GLY A 34 -12.63 -16.32 27.73
N THR A 35 -11.91 -15.32 27.21
CA THR A 35 -11.60 -15.26 25.79
C THR A 35 -10.87 -16.56 25.48
N GLN A 36 -11.57 -17.54 24.90
CA GLN A 36 -10.93 -18.74 24.40
C GLN A 36 -9.77 -18.28 23.53
N ARG A 37 -8.57 -18.75 23.85
CA ARG A 37 -7.38 -18.49 23.06
C ARG A 37 -7.71 -18.94 21.64
N VAL A 38 -7.81 -17.98 20.72
CA VAL A 38 -8.02 -18.27 19.30
C VAL A 38 -6.77 -18.98 18.81
N GLU A 39 -6.80 -20.29 18.80
CA GLU A 39 -5.78 -21.10 18.17
C GLU A 39 -5.95 -20.94 16.66
N MET A 40 -5.03 -20.19 16.06
CA MET A 40 -5.00 -20.01 14.62
C MET A 40 -4.83 -21.38 13.94
N ASN A 41 -5.74 -21.73 13.03
CA ASN A 41 -5.58 -22.93 12.23
C ASN A 41 -4.39 -22.75 11.28
N LYS A 42 -3.83 -23.84 10.75
CA LYS A 42 -2.76 -23.83 9.74
C LYS A 42 -3.08 -22.91 8.56
N ASN A 43 -4.34 -22.82 8.14
CA ASN A 43 -4.77 -21.91 7.07
C ASN A 43 -4.70 -20.44 7.48
N ASP A 44 -5.01 -20.11 8.74
CA ASP A 44 -4.91 -18.74 9.27
C ASP A 44 -3.43 -18.35 9.47
N VAL A 45 -2.60 -19.30 9.91
CA VAL A 45 -1.14 -19.12 9.99
C VAL A 45 -0.55 -18.93 8.59
N LEU A 46 -0.96 -19.71 7.59
CA LEU A 46 -0.55 -19.52 6.20
C LEU A 46 -1.02 -18.17 5.63
N ALA A 47 -2.21 -17.70 6.03
CA ALA A 47 -2.71 -16.37 5.66
C ALA A 47 -1.94 -15.22 6.32
N THR A 48 -1.27 -15.46 7.46
CA THR A 48 -0.37 -14.46 8.08
C THR A 48 1.03 -14.42 7.50
N LEU A 49 1.42 -15.42 6.71
CA LEU A 49 2.74 -15.42 6.06
C LEU A 49 2.74 -14.44 4.88
N PRO A 50 3.82 -13.67 4.67
CA PRO A 50 3.96 -12.84 3.49
C PRO A 50 3.81 -13.70 2.24
N ALA A 51 3.02 -13.22 1.27
CA ALA A 51 2.79 -13.91 0.01
C ALA A 51 4.13 -14.19 -0.69
N ALA A 52 4.20 -15.22 -1.54
CA ALA A 52 5.43 -15.53 -2.28
C ALA A 52 5.91 -14.31 -3.09
N GLU A 53 4.95 -13.55 -3.61
CA GLU A 53 5.14 -12.25 -4.26
C GLU A 53 5.83 -11.22 -3.35
N ASP A 54 5.43 -11.12 -2.07
CA ASP A 54 6.03 -10.16 -1.13
C ASP A 54 7.47 -10.58 -0.76
N ARG A 55 7.71 -11.88 -0.58
CA ARG A 55 9.07 -12.40 -0.32
C ARG A 55 10.02 -12.18 -1.48
N LEU A 56 9.51 -12.29 -2.70
CA LEU A 56 10.30 -12.02 -3.90
C LEU A 56 10.88 -10.60 -3.85
N VAL A 57 10.03 -9.61 -3.57
CA VAL A 57 10.42 -8.20 -3.59
C VAL A 57 11.07 -7.72 -2.31
N ASP A 58 11.04 -8.47 -1.20
CA ASP A 58 11.63 -8.08 0.10
C ASP A 58 13.13 -7.73 0.01
N SER A 59 13.85 -8.37 -0.92
CA SER A 59 15.27 -8.09 -1.21
C SER A 59 15.54 -6.77 -1.94
N LEU A 60 14.49 -6.07 -2.41
CA LEU A 60 14.56 -4.82 -3.17
C LEU A 60 14.44 -3.57 -2.27
N LYS A 61 14.78 -3.70 -0.98
CA LYS A 61 14.86 -2.56 -0.04
C LYS A 61 16.00 -1.61 -0.42
N GLY A 62 15.80 -0.33 -0.10
CA GLY A 62 16.82 0.70 -0.32
C GLY A 62 17.96 0.60 0.68
N LEU A 63 19.14 1.07 0.29
CA LEU A 63 20.27 1.19 1.20
C LEU A 63 20.09 2.43 2.08
N PRO A 64 20.36 2.38 3.40
CA PRO A 64 20.40 3.58 4.22
C PRO A 64 21.55 4.49 3.78
N LEU A 65 21.43 5.81 3.98
CA LEU A 65 22.41 6.80 3.52
C LEU A 65 23.86 6.48 3.92
N GLN A 66 24.10 5.90 5.11
CA GLN A 66 25.45 5.53 5.54
C GLN A 66 26.12 4.46 4.66
N GLY A 67 25.32 3.66 3.95
CA GLY A 67 25.78 2.63 3.03
C GLY A 67 26.01 3.14 1.60
N TRP A 68 25.69 4.40 1.30
CA TRP A 68 25.80 4.92 -0.06
C TRP A 68 27.24 5.15 -0.46
N LYS A 69 27.57 4.84 -1.71
CA LYS A 69 28.91 5.00 -2.27
C LYS A 69 28.89 5.98 -3.43
N PRO A 70 29.94 6.80 -3.60
CA PRO A 70 30.09 7.61 -4.80
C PRO A 70 29.95 6.76 -6.07
N GLY A 71 29.22 7.27 -7.06
CA GLY A 71 28.91 6.57 -8.31
C GLY A 71 27.58 5.81 -8.33
N MET A 72 26.88 5.68 -7.20
CA MET A 72 25.51 5.14 -7.19
C MET A 72 24.60 5.93 -8.13
N ARG A 73 23.76 5.23 -8.89
CA ARG A 73 22.94 5.79 -9.96
C ARG A 73 21.50 5.93 -9.52
N PHE A 74 20.92 7.11 -9.76
CA PHE A 74 19.53 7.41 -9.47
C PHE A 74 18.83 7.90 -10.73
N VAL A 75 17.72 7.28 -11.09
CA VAL A 75 16.89 7.71 -12.22
C VAL A 75 15.84 8.69 -11.71
N VAL A 76 15.73 9.84 -12.37
CA VAL A 76 14.70 10.84 -12.09
C VAL A 76 13.36 10.39 -12.69
N LEU A 77 12.29 10.43 -11.89
CA LEU A 77 10.97 9.91 -12.27
C LEU A 77 10.06 10.98 -12.90
N ASP A 78 10.35 12.26 -12.68
CA ASP A 78 9.52 13.39 -13.10
C ASP A 78 10.35 14.68 -13.18
N ASP A 79 10.08 15.55 -14.16
CA ASP A 79 10.77 16.83 -14.36
C ASP A 79 10.67 17.74 -13.13
N ARG A 80 9.58 17.62 -12.35
CA ARG A 80 9.39 18.38 -11.10
C ARG A 80 10.43 18.07 -10.03
N ALA A 81 11.21 16.99 -10.17
CA ALA A 81 12.37 16.75 -9.32
C ALA A 81 13.36 17.92 -9.35
N ALA A 82 13.45 18.64 -10.48
CA ALA A 82 14.28 19.83 -10.61
C ALA A 82 13.98 20.88 -9.53
N LEU A 83 12.71 21.02 -9.13
CA LEU A 83 12.27 22.00 -8.13
C LEU A 83 12.71 21.67 -6.70
N MET A 84 13.21 20.46 -6.47
CA MET A 84 13.69 20.01 -5.16
C MET A 84 15.18 20.32 -4.95
N PHE A 85 15.93 20.56 -6.01
CA PHE A 85 17.35 20.91 -5.92
C PHE A 85 17.52 22.38 -5.52
N ASP A 86 18.71 22.69 -4.98
CA ASP A 86 19.12 24.04 -4.63
C ASP A 86 19.10 24.95 -5.87
N PRO A 87 18.27 26.01 -5.91
CA PRO A 87 18.15 26.89 -7.07
C PRO A 87 19.47 27.52 -7.52
N GLN A 88 20.46 27.65 -6.63
CA GLN A 88 21.78 28.18 -6.99
C GLN A 88 22.57 27.26 -7.93
N THR A 89 22.20 25.99 -7.99
CA THR A 89 22.80 24.99 -8.88
C THR A 89 22.05 24.81 -10.20
N LEU A 90 20.96 25.57 -10.40
CA LEU A 90 20.02 25.38 -11.50
C LEU A 90 19.94 26.61 -12.43
N PRO A 91 19.50 26.43 -13.69
CA PRO A 91 19.12 27.55 -14.54
C PRO A 91 17.89 28.32 -13.98
N PRO A 92 17.62 29.55 -14.46
CA PRO A 92 16.48 30.36 -14.01
C PRO A 92 15.11 29.67 -14.17
N ASP A 93 14.96 28.83 -15.20
CA ASP A 93 13.81 27.93 -15.38
C ASP A 93 14.27 26.47 -15.22
N PRO A 94 14.15 25.87 -14.02
CA PRO A 94 14.60 24.50 -13.77
C PRO A 94 13.87 23.43 -14.59
N LEU A 95 12.61 23.65 -14.98
CA LEU A 95 11.82 22.64 -15.69
C LEU A 95 12.24 22.49 -17.15
N SER A 96 12.90 23.50 -17.72
CA SER A 96 13.47 23.45 -19.07
C SER A 96 14.53 22.36 -19.27
N MET A 97 15.06 21.78 -18.19
CA MET A 97 16.08 20.74 -18.24
C MET A 97 15.53 19.36 -18.63
N HIS A 98 14.21 19.13 -18.49
CA HIS A 98 13.57 17.84 -18.81
C HIS A 98 14.26 16.62 -18.18
N LEU A 99 14.53 16.68 -16.87
CA LEU A 99 15.31 15.67 -16.14
C LEU A 99 14.63 14.28 -16.09
N ALA A 100 13.35 14.13 -16.42
CA ALA A 100 12.67 12.84 -16.34
C ALA A 100 13.39 11.77 -17.19
N ASN A 101 13.66 10.62 -16.56
CA ASN A 101 14.46 9.50 -17.07
C ASN A 101 15.98 9.75 -17.13
N ASP A 102 16.47 10.93 -16.78
CA ASP A 102 17.91 11.13 -16.63
C ASP A 102 18.46 10.37 -15.43
N THR A 103 19.73 9.99 -15.54
CA THR A 103 20.45 9.30 -14.48
C THR A 103 21.44 10.25 -13.81
N LEU A 104 21.25 10.49 -12.53
CA LEU A 104 22.14 11.27 -11.68
C LEU A 104 23.04 10.33 -10.89
N GLN A 105 24.33 10.66 -10.81
CA GLN A 105 25.29 9.93 -9.99
C GLN A 105 25.46 10.61 -8.65
N TYR A 106 25.30 9.85 -7.57
CA TYR A 106 25.61 10.33 -6.23
C TYR A 106 27.12 10.53 -6.07
N ILE A 107 27.51 11.69 -5.55
CA ILE A 107 28.91 12.06 -5.30
C ILE A 107 29.23 11.94 -3.82
N SER A 108 28.48 12.65 -2.97
CA SER A 108 28.69 12.69 -1.53
C SER A 108 27.49 13.33 -0.82
N SER A 109 27.53 13.34 0.51
CA SER A 109 26.57 14.04 1.35
C SER A 109 27.29 14.88 2.40
N GLU A 110 26.79 16.07 2.67
CA GLU A 110 27.32 16.95 3.71
C GLU A 110 26.22 17.42 4.67
N LYS A 111 26.58 17.69 5.92
CA LYS A 111 25.67 18.33 6.89
C LYS A 111 25.84 19.84 6.81
N ARG A 112 24.74 20.57 6.72
CA ARG A 112 24.71 22.04 6.76
C ARG A 112 23.74 22.51 7.82
N VAL A 113 24.05 23.62 8.48
CA VAL A 113 23.14 24.30 9.40
C VAL A 113 22.54 25.51 8.69
N ASN A 114 21.22 25.64 8.70
CA ASN A 114 20.55 26.81 8.10
C ASN A 114 20.46 27.97 9.10
N ALA A 115 19.96 29.13 8.66
CA ALA A 115 19.79 30.31 9.52
C ALA A 115 18.78 30.09 10.67
N ALA A 116 17.90 29.09 10.57
CA ALA A 116 16.96 28.68 11.61
C ALA A 116 17.56 27.67 12.60
N LEU A 117 18.87 27.37 12.50
CA LEU A 117 19.58 26.37 13.29
C LEU A 117 19.13 24.91 13.05
N ASP A 118 18.39 24.64 11.98
CA ASP A 118 18.10 23.27 11.56
C ASP A 118 19.33 22.66 10.90
N THR A 119 19.59 21.38 11.19
CA THR A 119 20.59 20.59 10.47
C THR A 119 19.95 19.96 9.23
N LEU A 120 20.44 20.34 8.07
CA LEU A 120 20.10 19.76 6.77
C LEU A 120 21.17 18.74 6.37
N THR A 121 20.74 17.67 5.71
CA THR A 121 21.62 16.78 4.96
C THR A 121 21.51 17.17 3.49
N VAL A 122 22.60 17.65 2.90
CA VAL A 122 22.66 18.00 1.48
C VAL A 122 23.30 16.85 0.73
N LEU A 123 22.52 16.21 -0.14
CA LEU A 123 23.02 15.21 -1.06
C LEU A 123 23.54 15.89 -2.31
N ILE A 124 24.71 15.47 -2.79
CA ILE A 124 25.35 16.00 -3.97
C ILE A 124 25.26 14.93 -5.06
N PHE A 125 24.62 15.29 -6.16
CA PHE A 125 24.51 14.48 -7.36
C PHE A 125 25.18 15.18 -8.54
N ARG A 126 25.46 14.43 -9.60
CA ARG A 126 26.05 14.95 -10.82
C ARG A 126 25.51 14.21 -12.05
N ASP A 127 25.23 14.96 -13.10
CA ASP A 127 25.05 14.42 -14.45
C ASP A 127 26.33 14.64 -15.29
N LYS A 128 26.22 14.64 -16.63
CA LYS A 128 27.39 14.88 -17.50
C LYS A 128 27.90 16.32 -17.49
N GLU A 129 27.08 17.29 -17.09
CA GLU A 129 27.33 18.72 -17.25
C GLU A 129 27.44 19.48 -15.93
N ARG A 130 26.68 19.08 -14.90
CA ARG A 130 26.42 19.89 -13.71
C ARG A 130 26.26 19.08 -12.44
N GLU A 131 26.45 19.77 -11.33
CA GLU A 131 26.26 19.26 -9.98
C GLU A 131 24.90 19.73 -9.44
N PHE A 132 24.12 18.81 -8.89
CA PHE A 132 22.84 19.09 -8.25
C PHE A 132 22.97 18.91 -6.74
N ARG A 133 22.37 19.82 -5.98
CA ARG A 133 22.36 19.74 -4.51
C ARG A 133 20.94 19.56 -4.02
N LEU A 134 20.67 18.47 -3.32
CA LEU A 134 19.35 18.17 -2.75
C LEU A 134 19.38 18.35 -1.22
N PRO A 135 18.88 19.47 -0.68
CA PRO A 135 18.77 19.66 0.75
C PRO A 135 17.60 18.87 1.34
N LEU A 136 17.86 18.06 2.36
CA LEU A 136 16.86 17.28 3.07
C LEU A 136 16.85 17.61 4.56
N LYS A 137 15.66 17.77 5.13
CA LYS A 137 15.48 17.97 6.59
C LYS A 137 15.65 16.68 7.39
N ASN A 138 15.35 15.52 6.79
CA ASN A 138 15.46 14.22 7.43
C ASN A 138 16.71 13.49 6.95
N SER A 139 17.51 12.95 7.88
CA SER A 139 18.70 12.15 7.58
C SER A 139 18.43 10.64 7.49
N SER A 140 17.26 10.19 7.94
CA SER A 140 16.81 8.79 7.86
C SER A 140 16.18 8.48 6.51
N ILE A 141 16.97 8.60 5.43
CA ILE A 141 16.56 8.25 4.07
C ILE A 141 17.23 6.96 3.61
N THR A 142 16.56 6.27 2.68
CA THR A 142 17.10 5.13 1.95
C THR A 142 17.18 5.45 0.46
N SER A 143 17.92 4.66 -0.32
CA SER A 143 18.06 4.87 -1.78
C SER A 143 16.75 4.74 -2.55
N MET A 144 15.71 4.18 -1.92
CA MET A 144 14.37 4.05 -2.51
C MET A 144 13.40 5.14 -2.06
N ASN A 145 13.80 6.02 -1.14
CA ASN A 145 12.94 7.01 -0.49
C ASN A 145 13.33 8.45 -0.86
N LEU A 146 13.99 8.63 -2.00
CA LEU A 146 14.25 9.95 -2.54
C LEU A 146 13.00 10.52 -3.23
N PRO A 147 12.69 11.82 -3.05
CA PRO A 147 11.60 12.46 -3.79
C PRO A 147 11.84 12.36 -5.30
N MET A 148 10.89 11.78 -6.03
CA MET A 148 10.89 11.69 -7.50
C MET A 148 12.17 11.09 -8.11
N MET A 149 12.89 10.24 -7.37
CA MET A 149 14.09 9.54 -7.83
C MET A 149 14.09 8.11 -7.33
N VAL A 150 14.68 7.21 -8.10
CA VAL A 150 14.79 5.79 -7.74
C VAL A 150 16.21 5.26 -7.95
N ASP A 151 16.66 4.39 -7.08
CA ASP A 151 17.92 3.65 -7.21
C ASP A 151 17.90 2.76 -8.47
N ALA A 152 18.76 3.06 -9.43
CA ALA A 152 18.81 2.35 -10.71
C ALA A 152 19.24 0.89 -10.53
N ASP A 153 20.12 0.60 -9.58
CA ASP A 153 20.62 -0.76 -9.36
C ASP A 153 19.53 -1.65 -8.74
N VAL A 154 18.62 -1.08 -7.93
CA VAL A 154 17.42 -1.79 -7.44
C VAL A 154 16.51 -2.14 -8.62
N ILE A 155 16.29 -1.20 -9.53
CA ILE A 155 15.48 -1.44 -10.74
C ILE A 155 16.12 -2.51 -11.64
N ASP A 156 17.44 -2.48 -11.83
CA ASP A 156 18.17 -3.48 -12.62
C ASP A 156 18.07 -4.88 -11.99
N ARG A 157 18.21 -4.99 -10.66
CA ARG A 157 17.98 -6.25 -9.95
C ARG A 157 16.55 -6.74 -10.14
N PHE A 158 15.57 -5.85 -10.01
CA PHE A 158 14.17 -6.23 -10.18
C PHE A 158 13.88 -6.68 -11.63
N ASN A 159 14.47 -6.00 -12.61
CA ASN A 159 14.41 -6.42 -14.02
C ASN A 159 15.01 -7.83 -14.20
N ASN A 160 16.19 -8.10 -13.65
CA ASN A 160 16.83 -9.42 -13.74
C ASN A 160 16.00 -10.52 -13.09
N MET A 161 15.23 -10.20 -12.05
CA MET A 161 14.34 -11.16 -11.40
C MET A 161 13.10 -11.49 -12.24
N LEU A 162 12.61 -10.57 -13.07
CA LEU A 162 11.31 -10.74 -13.74
C LEU A 162 11.37 -10.86 -15.26
N ALA A 163 12.35 -10.25 -15.92
CA ALA A 163 12.41 -10.20 -17.37
C ALA A 163 12.36 -11.61 -18.00
N GLY A 164 11.50 -11.77 -18.99
CA GLY A 164 11.28 -13.04 -19.68
C GLY A 164 10.39 -14.04 -18.94
N LYS A 165 10.02 -13.80 -17.67
CA LYS A 165 9.09 -14.67 -16.93
C LYS A 165 7.64 -14.40 -17.35
N THR A 166 6.80 -15.41 -17.16
CA THR A 166 5.35 -15.28 -17.26
C THR A 166 4.76 -15.07 -15.87
N LEU A 167 3.96 -14.02 -15.71
CA LEU A 167 3.22 -13.72 -14.48
C LEU A 167 1.73 -13.59 -14.79
N TRP A 168 0.88 -13.61 -13.77
CA TRP A 168 -0.56 -13.37 -13.91
C TRP A 168 -0.92 -11.99 -13.38
N VAL A 169 -1.43 -11.13 -14.24
CA VAL A 169 -1.75 -9.75 -13.87
C VAL A 169 -3.10 -9.67 -13.15
N LYS A 170 -3.13 -9.10 -11.95
CA LYS A 170 -4.36 -8.96 -11.12
C LYS A 170 -5.09 -7.66 -11.36
N ASN A 171 -4.39 -6.62 -11.81
CA ASN A 171 -4.97 -5.31 -12.09
C ASN A 171 -5.28 -5.18 -13.60
N PRO A 172 -6.54 -5.00 -14.00
CA PRO A 172 -6.92 -4.89 -15.40
C PRO A 172 -6.80 -3.45 -15.96
N LEU A 173 -6.47 -2.45 -15.15
CA LEU A 173 -6.25 -1.07 -15.61
C LEU A 173 -4.78 -0.88 -16.01
N TRP A 174 -4.43 -1.36 -17.21
CA TRP A 174 -3.08 -1.26 -17.75
C TRP A 174 -2.84 0.10 -18.38
N LEU A 175 -1.58 0.48 -18.54
CA LEU A 175 -1.17 1.68 -19.27
C LEU A 175 -0.45 1.28 -20.55
N ASN A 176 -0.71 1.97 -21.66
CA ASN A 176 0.01 1.78 -22.92
C ASN A 176 1.31 2.62 -22.96
N SER A 177 2.04 2.60 -24.09
CA SER A 177 3.26 3.41 -24.27
C SER A 177 3.06 4.90 -24.02
N ASP A 178 1.88 5.42 -24.33
CA ASP A 178 1.52 6.84 -24.21
C ASP A 178 0.96 7.17 -22.81
N SER A 179 1.07 6.24 -21.87
CA SER A 179 0.53 6.33 -20.51
C SER A 179 -1.01 6.50 -20.46
N LEU A 180 -1.70 6.08 -21.52
CA LEU A 180 -3.16 6.03 -21.56
C LEU A 180 -3.66 4.69 -21.01
N THR A 181 -4.76 4.74 -20.26
CA THR A 181 -5.40 3.54 -19.71
C THR A 181 -6.01 2.69 -20.82
N VAL A 182 -5.66 1.41 -20.82
CA VAL A 182 -6.26 0.39 -21.69
C VAL A 182 -6.88 -0.71 -20.84
N LYS A 183 -8.00 -1.27 -21.33
CA LYS A 183 -8.71 -2.34 -20.63
C LYS A 183 -7.99 -3.68 -20.84
N GLY A 184 -7.21 -4.07 -19.85
CA GLY A 184 -6.53 -5.36 -19.78
C GLY A 184 -7.43 -6.50 -19.31
N LEU A 185 -6.88 -7.71 -19.35
CA LEU A 185 -7.53 -8.92 -18.86
C LEU A 185 -7.01 -9.28 -17.47
N LYS A 186 -7.92 -9.33 -16.49
CA LYS A 186 -7.61 -9.78 -15.13
C LYS A 186 -7.21 -11.25 -15.12
N TYR A 187 -6.27 -11.62 -14.26
CA TYR A 187 -5.74 -12.97 -14.10
C TYR A 187 -5.26 -13.63 -15.41
N SER A 188 -4.92 -12.83 -16.41
CA SER A 188 -4.36 -13.34 -17.66
C SER A 188 -2.85 -13.52 -17.51
N PRO A 189 -2.28 -14.56 -18.14
CA PRO A 189 -0.83 -14.70 -18.21
C PRO A 189 -0.27 -13.59 -19.11
N VAL A 190 0.79 -12.94 -18.64
CA VAL A 190 1.53 -11.91 -19.37
C VAL A 190 3.01 -12.24 -19.34
N LYS A 191 3.70 -12.00 -20.45
CA LYS A 191 5.16 -12.14 -20.53
C LYS A 191 5.79 -10.81 -20.15
N ILE A 192 6.65 -10.81 -19.13
CA ILE A 192 7.36 -9.61 -18.70
C ILE A 192 8.46 -9.28 -19.71
N SER A 193 8.39 -8.11 -20.33
CA SER A 193 9.38 -7.66 -21.30
C SER A 193 10.59 -7.04 -20.58
N ASN A 194 10.33 -6.13 -19.64
CA ASN A 194 11.33 -5.51 -18.78
C ASN A 194 10.68 -4.82 -17.58
N VAL A 195 11.53 -4.46 -16.62
CA VAL A 195 11.20 -3.52 -15.55
C VAL A 195 12.01 -2.25 -15.78
N ARG A 196 11.38 -1.10 -15.60
CA ARG A 196 12.00 0.22 -15.77
C ARG A 196 11.72 1.09 -14.55
N ALA A 197 12.46 2.20 -14.45
CA ALA A 197 12.10 3.28 -13.54
C ALA A 197 10.65 3.71 -13.81
N GLY A 198 9.90 3.89 -12.72
CA GLY A 198 8.49 4.21 -12.74
C GLY A 198 8.21 5.68 -13.03
N VAL A 199 7.16 6.19 -12.42
CA VAL A 199 6.69 7.58 -12.60
C VAL A 199 6.12 8.10 -11.29
N ASN A 200 6.21 9.42 -11.08
CA ASN A 200 5.69 10.09 -9.89
C ASN A 200 6.20 9.47 -8.57
N VAL A 201 5.31 8.83 -7.81
CA VAL A 201 5.56 8.21 -6.49
C VAL A 201 5.81 6.71 -6.59
N TYR A 202 5.76 6.14 -7.79
CA TYR A 202 5.96 4.71 -8.02
C TYR A 202 7.38 4.48 -8.54
N PRO A 203 8.24 3.77 -7.79
CA PRO A 203 9.65 3.61 -8.13
C PRO A 203 9.87 2.77 -9.40
N ALA A 204 8.99 1.79 -9.65
CA ALA A 204 9.12 0.88 -10.77
C ALA A 204 7.88 0.90 -11.66
N ARG A 205 8.07 0.57 -12.93
CA ARG A 205 7.00 0.09 -13.82
C ARG A 205 7.41 -1.23 -14.42
N ILE A 206 6.46 -2.16 -14.46
CA ILE A 206 6.64 -3.48 -15.06
C ILE A 206 5.95 -3.46 -16.41
N CYS A 207 6.71 -3.65 -17.48
CA CYS A 207 6.22 -3.72 -18.83
C CYS A 207 6.02 -5.18 -19.24
N PHE A 208 4.93 -5.46 -19.93
CA PHE A 208 4.54 -6.81 -20.29
C PHE A 208 3.70 -6.83 -21.55
N SER A 209 3.55 -8.02 -22.12
CA SER A 209 2.71 -8.25 -23.28
C SER A 209 1.93 -9.56 -23.17
N THR A 210 0.76 -9.58 -23.80
CA THR A 210 0.05 -10.77 -24.24
C THR A 210 0.30 -10.98 -25.74
N ASP A 211 -0.40 -11.93 -26.35
CA ASP A 211 -0.32 -12.16 -27.80
C ASP A 211 -0.87 -10.98 -28.62
N SER A 212 -1.74 -10.15 -28.03
CA SER A 212 -2.48 -9.09 -28.75
C SER A 212 -2.33 -7.69 -28.17
N LEU A 213 -1.88 -7.57 -26.92
CA LEU A 213 -1.81 -6.29 -26.20
C LEU A 213 -0.49 -6.17 -25.46
N SER A 214 0.09 -4.98 -25.47
CA SER A 214 1.21 -4.62 -24.59
C SER A 214 0.77 -3.55 -23.61
N GLY A 215 1.32 -3.59 -22.42
CA GLY A 215 1.02 -2.61 -21.40
C GLY A 215 2.05 -2.61 -20.29
N TRP A 216 1.85 -1.71 -19.33
CA TRP A 216 2.64 -1.65 -18.13
C TRP A 216 1.80 -1.24 -16.94
N LEU A 217 2.31 -1.56 -15.75
CA LEU A 217 1.71 -1.15 -14.47
C LEU A 217 2.77 -0.48 -13.59
N PRO A 218 2.44 0.65 -12.94
CA PRO A 218 3.29 1.22 -11.90
C PRO A 218 3.22 0.34 -10.66
N VAL A 219 4.38 0.10 -10.05
CA VAL A 219 4.55 -0.80 -8.92
C VAL A 219 5.33 -0.11 -7.81
N SER A 220 4.77 -0.19 -6.60
CA SER A 220 5.44 0.17 -5.35
C SER A 220 6.33 -0.98 -4.89
N LEU A 221 7.48 -0.63 -4.31
CA LEU A 221 8.45 -1.57 -3.77
C LEU A 221 8.50 -1.45 -2.24
N PRO A 222 9.13 -2.38 -1.50
CA PRO A 222 9.25 -2.24 -0.06
C PRO A 222 9.83 -0.87 0.31
N GLU A 223 9.22 -0.25 1.31
CA GLU A 223 9.58 1.08 1.85
C GLU A 223 9.34 2.27 0.88
N SER A 224 8.92 2.04 -0.37
CA SER A 224 8.80 3.06 -1.41
C SER A 224 7.48 3.02 -2.18
N GLY A 225 6.79 4.16 -2.20
CA GLY A 225 5.52 4.35 -2.90
C GLY A 225 4.29 3.87 -2.13
N PRO A 226 3.07 4.19 -2.61
CA PRO A 226 1.83 3.82 -1.94
C PRO A 226 1.59 2.30 -1.90
N ALA A 227 1.23 1.74 -0.74
CA ALA A 227 1.02 0.29 -0.57
C ALA A 227 -0.07 -0.30 -1.49
N ALA A 228 -1.04 0.53 -1.93
CA ALA A 228 -2.14 0.11 -2.81
C ALA A 228 -1.70 -0.46 -4.18
N ARG A 229 -0.45 -0.21 -4.61
CA ARG A 229 0.11 -0.77 -5.85
C ARG A 229 1.40 -1.56 -5.62
N ASN A 230 1.52 -2.24 -4.49
CA ASN A 230 2.63 -3.16 -4.29
C ASN A 230 2.59 -4.32 -5.31
N PHE A 231 3.70 -5.07 -5.42
CA PHE A 231 3.83 -6.14 -6.39
C PHE A 231 2.76 -7.25 -6.25
N SER A 232 2.46 -7.69 -5.03
CA SER A 232 1.51 -8.79 -4.76
C SER A 232 0.05 -8.44 -5.07
N GLN A 233 -0.31 -7.16 -5.03
CA GLN A 233 -1.62 -6.66 -5.47
C GLN A 233 -1.73 -6.55 -7.00
N GLN A 234 -0.62 -6.35 -7.70
CA GLN A 234 -0.61 -6.14 -9.16
C GLN A 234 -0.40 -7.45 -9.94
N PHE A 235 0.38 -8.38 -9.40
CA PHE A 235 0.77 -9.62 -10.08
C PHE A 235 0.65 -10.84 -9.16
N SER A 236 0.60 -12.01 -9.79
CA SER A 236 0.76 -13.31 -9.15
C SER A 236 1.88 -14.10 -9.83
N LEU A 237 2.65 -14.83 -9.03
CA LEU A 237 3.69 -15.76 -9.50
C LEU A 237 3.12 -17.09 -9.99
N ILE A 238 1.91 -17.44 -9.56
CA ILE A 238 1.19 -18.67 -9.92
C ILE A 238 -0.15 -18.33 -10.55
N ASP A 239 -0.71 -19.26 -11.33
CA ASP A 239 -2.03 -19.10 -11.92
C ASP A 239 -3.12 -18.99 -10.83
N PRO A 240 -3.78 -17.83 -10.66
CA PRO A 240 -4.85 -17.68 -9.68
C PRO A 240 -6.02 -18.63 -9.93
N ARG A 241 -6.21 -19.10 -11.17
CA ARG A 241 -7.26 -20.05 -11.53
C ARG A 241 -7.13 -21.38 -10.79
N GLY A 242 -5.91 -21.81 -10.48
CA GLY A 242 -5.66 -23.05 -9.75
C GLY A 242 -6.34 -23.11 -8.39
N ASN A 243 -6.63 -21.95 -7.79
CA ASN A 243 -7.33 -21.85 -6.51
C ASN A 243 -8.86 -21.99 -6.63
N TYR A 244 -9.41 -22.01 -7.85
CA TYR A 244 -10.84 -22.02 -8.13
C TYR A 244 -11.23 -23.07 -9.19
N PRO A 245 -10.97 -24.37 -8.95
CA PRO A 245 -11.25 -25.42 -9.93
C PRO A 245 -12.74 -25.59 -10.26
N GLY A 246 -13.64 -25.13 -9.38
CA GLY A 246 -15.09 -25.21 -9.59
C GLY A 246 -15.67 -24.14 -10.52
N ILE A 247 -14.90 -23.12 -10.91
CA ILE A 247 -15.36 -22.07 -11.83
C ILE A 247 -15.20 -22.56 -13.28
N SER A 248 -16.29 -22.51 -14.05
CA SER A 248 -16.29 -22.91 -15.46
C SER A 248 -15.37 -22.03 -16.32
N ASN A 249 -15.00 -22.51 -17.51
CA ASN A 249 -14.19 -21.72 -18.44
C ASN A 249 -14.91 -20.42 -18.85
N GLU A 250 -16.20 -20.52 -19.10
CA GLU A 250 -17.06 -19.43 -19.56
C GLU A 250 -17.12 -18.33 -18.50
N THR A 251 -17.38 -18.71 -17.24
CA THR A 251 -17.40 -17.77 -16.11
C THR A 251 -16.02 -17.18 -15.83
N TRP A 252 -14.95 -17.97 -15.96
CA TRP A 252 -13.59 -17.45 -15.82
C TRP A 252 -13.28 -16.39 -16.88
N HIS A 253 -13.66 -16.61 -18.14
CA HIS A 253 -13.47 -15.60 -19.19
C HIS A 253 -14.25 -14.30 -18.93
N LEU A 254 -15.43 -14.37 -18.32
CA LEU A 254 -16.16 -13.19 -17.87
C LEU A 254 -15.39 -12.47 -16.74
N ILE A 255 -14.90 -13.21 -15.74
CA ILE A 255 -14.06 -12.66 -14.66
C ILE A 255 -12.84 -11.93 -15.21
N GLN A 256 -12.12 -12.53 -16.17
CA GLN A 256 -10.95 -11.90 -16.80
C GLN A 256 -11.30 -10.57 -17.48
N ARG A 257 -12.52 -10.44 -18.02
CA ARG A 257 -13.01 -9.21 -18.68
C ARG A 257 -13.71 -8.23 -17.73
N GLN A 258 -13.76 -8.56 -16.43
CA GLN A 258 -14.53 -7.85 -15.40
C GLN A 258 -16.01 -7.76 -15.78
N GLN A 259 -16.58 -8.86 -16.26
CA GLN A 259 -17.98 -8.98 -16.65
C GLN A 259 -18.71 -9.94 -15.71
N LEU A 260 -20.03 -9.78 -15.65
CA LEU A 260 -20.92 -10.55 -14.81
C LEU A 260 -21.97 -11.26 -15.66
N ALA A 261 -22.52 -12.34 -15.12
CA ALA A 261 -23.67 -13.03 -15.66
C ALA A 261 -24.61 -13.46 -14.52
N GLU A 262 -25.91 -13.53 -14.82
CA GLU A 262 -26.89 -14.10 -13.88
C GLU A 262 -26.49 -15.53 -13.52
N GLY A 263 -26.73 -15.92 -12.27
CA GLY A 263 -26.33 -17.21 -11.72
C GLY A 263 -24.89 -17.25 -11.18
N MET A 264 -24.06 -16.22 -11.38
CA MET A 264 -22.74 -16.17 -10.75
C MET A 264 -22.83 -16.18 -9.21
N THR A 265 -21.94 -16.93 -8.57
CA THR A 265 -21.77 -16.93 -7.12
C THR A 265 -21.17 -15.62 -6.61
N LYS A 266 -21.32 -15.36 -5.32
CA LYS A 266 -20.66 -14.23 -4.62
C LYS A 266 -19.13 -14.23 -4.81
N THR A 267 -18.51 -15.41 -4.88
CA THR A 267 -17.06 -15.55 -5.09
C THR A 267 -16.67 -15.14 -6.51
N GLU A 268 -17.40 -15.60 -7.53
CA GLU A 268 -17.15 -15.23 -8.93
C GLU A 268 -17.34 -13.73 -9.15
N ALA A 269 -18.38 -13.13 -8.54
CA ALA A 269 -18.61 -11.69 -8.58
C ALA A 269 -17.47 -10.89 -7.92
N ARG A 270 -16.96 -11.33 -6.76
CA ARG A 270 -15.77 -10.70 -6.12
C ARG A 270 -14.51 -10.85 -6.96
N LEU A 271 -14.32 -12.00 -7.61
CA LEU A 271 -13.19 -12.19 -8.52
C LEU A 271 -13.30 -11.25 -9.73
N ALA A 272 -14.50 -11.02 -10.26
CA ALA A 272 -14.72 -10.09 -11.38
C ALA A 272 -14.51 -8.62 -10.97
N LEU A 273 -15.24 -8.13 -9.96
CA LEU A 273 -15.32 -6.69 -9.63
C LEU A 273 -14.53 -6.27 -8.39
N GLY A 274 -14.05 -7.21 -7.58
CA GLY A 274 -13.47 -6.92 -6.27
C GLY A 274 -14.51 -6.80 -5.16
N ASN A 275 -14.07 -6.32 -4.01
CA ASN A 275 -14.92 -6.16 -2.84
C ASN A 275 -15.89 -4.98 -3.02
N PRO A 276 -17.17 -5.14 -2.64
CA PRO A 276 -18.11 -4.04 -2.66
C PRO A 276 -17.76 -2.99 -1.60
N LYS A 277 -18.24 -1.77 -1.81
CA LYS A 277 -18.14 -0.68 -0.83
C LYS A 277 -19.11 -0.90 0.33
N ASP A 278 -20.32 -1.34 0.02
CA ASP A 278 -21.39 -1.58 0.99
C ASP A 278 -22.17 -2.85 0.66
N VAL A 279 -22.66 -3.53 1.70
CA VAL A 279 -23.46 -4.75 1.60
C VAL A 279 -24.68 -4.60 2.49
N SER A 280 -25.85 -4.54 1.88
CA SER A 280 -27.15 -4.53 2.56
C SER A 280 -27.78 -5.92 2.47
N GLN A 281 -28.27 -6.44 3.58
CA GLN A 281 -28.97 -7.73 3.64
C GLN A 281 -30.45 -7.51 3.97
N GLY A 282 -31.31 -8.29 3.34
CA GLY A 282 -32.74 -8.33 3.64
C GLY A 282 -33.25 -9.76 3.63
N HIS A 283 -34.34 -10.02 4.34
CA HIS A 283 -35.03 -11.29 4.28
C HIS A 283 -36.51 -11.05 3.95
N ASN A 284 -37.08 -11.87 3.07
CA ASN A 284 -38.51 -12.13 3.10
C ASN A 284 -38.72 -13.51 3.75
N SER A 285 -39.97 -13.92 3.99
CA SER A 285 -40.29 -15.11 4.79
C SER A 285 -39.69 -16.44 4.28
N ALA A 286 -39.04 -16.48 3.11
CA ALA A 286 -38.40 -17.67 2.55
C ALA A 286 -37.03 -17.42 1.86
N LEU A 287 -36.65 -16.19 1.53
CA LEU A 287 -35.48 -15.89 0.69
C LEU A 287 -34.55 -14.86 1.36
N LEU A 288 -33.25 -15.11 1.24
CA LEU A 288 -32.19 -14.18 1.66
C LEU A 288 -31.74 -13.35 0.46
N TYR A 289 -31.87 -12.03 0.58
CA TYR A 289 -31.38 -11.08 -0.42
C TYR A 289 -30.14 -10.35 0.08
N GLU A 290 -29.15 -10.20 -0.80
CA GLU A 290 -28.01 -9.32 -0.57
C GLU A 290 -27.88 -8.32 -1.71
N LEU A 291 -27.81 -7.03 -1.38
CA LEU A 291 -27.52 -5.96 -2.31
C LEU A 291 -26.10 -5.45 -2.05
N TRP A 292 -25.24 -5.53 -3.05
CA TRP A 292 -23.88 -4.99 -3.01
C TRP A 292 -23.81 -3.71 -3.82
N GLN A 293 -23.15 -2.70 -3.29
CA GLN A 293 -22.94 -1.41 -3.96
C GLN A 293 -21.45 -1.13 -4.13
N TYR A 294 -21.07 -0.60 -5.30
CA TYR A 294 -19.70 -0.23 -5.63
C TYR A 294 -19.54 1.30 -5.75
N PRO A 295 -18.30 1.83 -5.60
CA PRO A 295 -18.05 3.28 -5.63
C PRO A 295 -18.43 3.96 -6.95
N ASP A 296 -18.40 3.21 -8.06
CA ASP A 296 -18.74 3.67 -9.41
C ASP A 296 -20.26 3.69 -9.68
N GLY A 297 -21.08 3.30 -8.70
CA GLY A 297 -22.53 3.19 -8.83
C GLY A 297 -23.01 1.85 -9.42
N SER A 298 -22.10 0.90 -9.64
CA SER A 298 -22.49 -0.49 -9.96
C SER A 298 -23.18 -1.14 -8.76
N TYR A 299 -24.16 -2.03 -9.02
CA TYR A 299 -24.80 -2.83 -7.97
C TYR A 299 -25.01 -4.28 -8.40
N LEU A 300 -25.04 -5.18 -7.43
CA LEU A 300 -25.35 -6.60 -7.57
C LEU A 300 -26.45 -6.97 -6.58
N MET A 301 -27.46 -7.71 -7.02
CA MET A 301 -28.49 -8.28 -6.16
C MET A 301 -28.39 -9.80 -6.21
N PHE A 302 -28.15 -10.41 -5.06
CA PHE A 302 -28.07 -11.86 -4.89
C PHE A 302 -29.35 -12.38 -4.23
N GLU A 303 -29.78 -13.57 -4.64
CA GLU A 303 -30.81 -14.38 -4.00
C GLU A 303 -30.19 -15.75 -3.71
N ASP A 304 -30.24 -16.18 -2.45
CA ASP A 304 -29.65 -17.46 -1.99
C ASP A 304 -28.18 -17.68 -2.43
N GLY A 305 -27.42 -16.58 -2.54
CA GLY A 305 -25.99 -16.59 -2.89
C GLY A 305 -25.67 -16.60 -4.38
N LEU A 306 -26.68 -16.59 -5.25
CA LEU A 306 -26.53 -16.50 -6.71
C LEU A 306 -26.95 -15.12 -7.23
N LEU A 307 -26.22 -14.62 -8.21
CA LEU A 307 -26.44 -13.30 -8.79
C LEU A 307 -27.74 -13.30 -9.59
N LEU A 308 -28.75 -12.57 -9.09
CA LEU A 308 -30.07 -12.49 -9.71
C LEU A 308 -30.17 -11.32 -10.68
N ARG A 309 -29.69 -10.13 -10.29
CA ARG A 309 -29.64 -8.94 -11.16
C ARG A 309 -28.45 -8.06 -10.85
N PHE A 310 -28.00 -7.29 -11.83
CA PHE A 310 -26.93 -6.32 -11.64
C PHE A 310 -27.04 -5.15 -12.61
N LYS A 311 -26.38 -4.06 -12.25
CA LYS A 311 -26.07 -2.94 -13.15
C LYS A 311 -24.58 -2.64 -13.01
N GLN A 312 -23.88 -2.61 -14.13
CA GLN A 312 -22.47 -2.26 -14.17
C GLN A 312 -22.32 -0.89 -14.82
N ALA A 313 -21.57 0.02 -14.19
CA ALA A 313 -21.19 1.27 -14.80
C ALA A 313 -20.32 1.00 -16.04
N ARG A 314 -20.54 1.76 -17.12
CA ARG A 314 -19.77 1.63 -18.36
C ARG A 314 -18.45 2.39 -18.27
#